data_AF-A0AAN9L3I9-F1
#
_entry.id   AF-A0AAN9L3I9-F1
#
_cell.length_a   1.000
_cell.length_b   1.000
_cell.length_c   1.000
_cell.angle_alpha   90.00
_cell.angle_beta   90.00
_cell.angle_gamma   90.00
#
_symmetry.space_group_name_H-M   'P 1'
#
loop_
_entity.id
_entity.type
_entity.pdbx_description
1 polymer ?
#
loop_
_entity_poly.entity_id
_entity_poly.type
_entity_poly.pdbx_seq_one_letter_code
_entity_poly.pdbx_strand_id
1 'polypeptide(L)'
;MGFKYQLVVVTLVWAWFGSLAFTTSNDGLMRVSLKRRNLDLQSLTAARIKEAVQPRDLGSASNCCDEDVVYLKNYLDAQYFGEISIGSPPQYFNVVFDTGSSNLWVPSSKCIFSIACYFHSKYRSKISNTYAEIGIPCKIPYGQGSIYGFFSQDNVQVGDITVKDQVFAEITREGSLALITLPFDGILGLGFQDTSIGKVTPVWYNMIEQGHIYHKIFSLWLNQNPTKELGGEIVFGGIDYRHFRGDHTYVPLSRNGYWQIDVGDILLANNSTGLCEGGCAAVVDSGTSLIAGPTSVVTQINHAIGAEGYVSFECKNIVHNYGDSIWESLISGLNPDIICSDIGLCSHNGFYTTDDVIETVVHNQSWNRSSARESPICTFCNMIVLWIQVQLKQSNVKEKVLKYVDELCEKLPNPLGQSYINCNTIAAMPHITFTIGYKSFRLSPEQYILRVEEGCSTVCYGGFVAIDVPPPQGPLWVLGNIFLGAYHTVFDFGNLRIGFAEAA
;
A
#
# COMPACT_ATOMS: atom_id res chain seq x y z
N MET A 1 -4.16 38.45 -69.26
CA MET A 1 -4.30 39.44 -68.16
C MET A 1 -5.51 39.01 -67.34
N GLY A 2 -5.45 38.11 -66.35
CA GLY A 2 -4.34 37.75 -65.47
C GLY A 2 -4.13 38.85 -64.43
N PHE A 3 -4.34 38.52 -63.15
CA PHE A 3 -4.10 39.29 -61.92
C PHE A 3 -5.26 40.12 -61.34
N LYS A 4 -5.83 39.63 -60.23
CA LYS A 4 -5.76 40.20 -58.87
C LYS A 4 -6.98 39.82 -58.02
N TYR A 5 -7.08 38.57 -57.56
CA TYR A 5 -7.86 38.22 -56.35
C TYR A 5 -7.37 36.89 -55.78
N GLN A 6 -6.06 36.79 -55.48
CA GLN A 6 -5.48 35.75 -54.64
C GLN A 6 -4.25 36.32 -53.92
N LEU A 7 -4.46 37.14 -52.87
CA LEU A 7 -3.36 37.48 -51.95
C LEU A 7 -3.83 38.10 -50.61
N VAL A 8 -4.89 37.58 -49.97
CA VAL A 8 -5.25 38.03 -48.59
C VAL A 8 -5.64 36.90 -47.63
N VAL A 9 -5.81 35.65 -48.08
CA VAL A 9 -6.29 34.55 -47.20
C VAL A 9 -5.17 33.62 -46.70
N VAL A 10 -3.91 33.80 -47.13
CA VAL A 10 -2.81 32.88 -46.75
C VAL A 10 -1.97 33.36 -45.55
N THR A 11 -2.14 34.58 -45.06
CA THR A 11 -1.31 35.12 -43.95
C THR A 11 -1.94 35.05 -42.55
N LEU A 12 -3.12 34.43 -42.38
CA LEU A 12 -3.80 34.31 -41.08
C LEU A 12 -3.97 32.86 -40.57
N VAL A 13 -3.37 31.87 -41.24
CA VAL A 13 -3.36 30.46 -40.77
C VAL A 13 -2.02 30.06 -40.14
N TRP A 14 -1.02 30.95 -40.16
CA TRP A 14 0.32 30.72 -39.58
C TRP A 14 0.51 31.35 -38.18
N ALA A 15 -0.57 31.77 -37.51
CA ALA A 15 -0.52 32.31 -36.15
C ALA A 15 -1.30 31.47 -35.12
N TRP A 16 -1.72 30.24 -35.50
CA TRP A 16 -2.47 29.31 -34.64
C TRP A 16 -1.84 27.92 -34.54
N PHE A 17 -0.57 27.79 -34.93
CA PHE A 17 0.31 26.81 -34.29
C PHE A 17 1.07 27.55 -33.21
N GLY A 18 0.37 27.87 -32.13
CA GLY A 18 1.03 28.06 -30.85
C GLY A 18 1.81 26.79 -30.60
N SER A 19 3.12 26.88 -30.75
CA SER A 19 4.06 25.89 -30.28
C SER A 19 3.63 25.50 -28.87
N LEU A 20 3.14 24.27 -28.71
CA LEU A 20 3.33 23.52 -27.47
C LEU A 20 4.86 23.38 -27.34
N ALA A 21 5.49 24.45 -26.89
CA ALA A 21 6.85 24.43 -26.42
C ALA A 21 6.79 23.60 -25.13
N PHE A 22 6.96 22.30 -25.28
CA PHE A 22 7.34 21.43 -24.19
C PHE A 22 8.59 22.04 -23.58
N THR A 23 8.46 22.52 -22.35
CA THR A 23 9.60 23.03 -21.60
C THR A 23 10.43 21.83 -21.23
N THR A 24 11.45 21.53 -22.05
CA THR A 24 12.53 20.65 -21.64
C THR A 24 13.19 21.32 -20.44
N SER A 25 12.95 20.76 -19.26
CA SER A 25 13.56 21.27 -18.05
C SER A 25 15.08 21.08 -18.16
N ASN A 26 15.80 22.18 -18.26
CA ASN A 26 17.25 22.21 -18.47
C ASN A 26 18.05 21.85 -17.19
N ASP A 27 17.37 21.27 -16.19
CA ASP A 27 17.93 20.83 -14.91
C ASP A 27 18.30 19.34 -14.88
N GLY A 28 18.05 18.61 -15.98
CA GLY A 28 18.33 17.18 -16.08
C GLY A 28 17.39 16.29 -15.26
N LEU A 29 16.29 16.86 -14.75
CA LEU A 29 15.28 16.13 -13.99
C LEU A 29 14.14 15.69 -14.90
N MET A 30 13.82 14.40 -14.85
CA MET A 30 12.68 13.82 -15.57
C MET A 30 11.43 13.90 -14.69
N ARG A 31 10.37 14.53 -15.20
CA ARG A 31 9.12 14.72 -14.47
C ARG A 31 7.97 13.99 -15.14
N VAL A 32 7.16 13.31 -14.33
CA VAL A 32 5.92 12.66 -14.76
C VAL A 32 4.78 13.22 -13.95
N SER A 33 3.90 13.97 -14.60
CA SER A 33 2.68 14.50 -13.98
C SER A 33 1.70 13.37 -13.68
N LEU A 34 1.14 13.39 -12.48
CA LEU A 34 0.09 12.47 -12.05
C LEU A 34 -1.26 13.18 -12.07
N LYS A 35 -2.28 12.45 -12.50
CA LYS A 35 -3.70 12.82 -12.33
C LYS A 35 -4.21 12.18 -11.05
N ARG A 36 -5.11 12.89 -10.36
CA ARG A 36 -5.81 12.38 -9.19
C ARG A 36 -7.26 12.08 -9.54
N ARG A 37 -7.75 10.90 -9.17
CA ARG A 37 -9.18 10.56 -9.17
C ARG A 37 -9.78 10.78 -7.77
N ASN A 38 -11.03 11.22 -7.76
CA ASN A 38 -11.86 11.19 -6.54
C ASN A 38 -12.33 9.77 -6.27
N LEU A 39 -12.16 9.31 -5.03
CA LEU A 39 -12.68 8.02 -4.59
C LEU A 39 -14.20 8.09 -4.49
N ASP A 40 -14.86 7.01 -4.87
CA ASP A 40 -16.30 6.81 -4.70
C ASP A 40 -16.58 5.68 -3.72
N LEU A 41 -17.84 5.60 -3.28
CA LEU A 41 -18.31 4.61 -2.32
C LEU A 41 -18.04 3.17 -2.78
N GLN A 42 -18.21 2.90 -4.08
CA GLN A 42 -18.02 1.56 -4.64
C GLN A 42 -16.56 1.14 -4.57
N SER A 43 -15.65 2.05 -4.91
CA SER A 43 -14.21 1.87 -4.92
C SER A 43 -13.69 1.63 -3.50
N LEU A 44 -14.12 2.43 -2.51
CA LEU A 44 -13.77 2.23 -1.10
C LEU A 44 -14.33 0.92 -0.53
N THR A 45 -15.59 0.61 -0.84
CA THR A 45 -16.21 -0.66 -0.39
C THR A 45 -15.55 -1.87 -1.04
N ALA A 46 -15.01 -1.72 -2.25
CA ALA A 46 -14.34 -2.79 -2.97
C ALA A 46 -12.84 -2.90 -2.60
N ALA A 47 -12.19 -1.84 -2.11
CA ALA A 47 -10.79 -1.75 -1.69
C ALA A 47 -10.38 -2.63 -0.48
N ARG A 48 -11.22 -3.59 -0.10
CA ARG A 48 -10.99 -4.57 0.97
C ARG A 48 -9.68 -5.33 0.79
N ILE A 49 -8.88 -5.45 1.84
CA ILE A 49 -7.88 -6.51 1.93
C ILE A 49 -8.58 -7.68 2.63
N LYS A 50 -8.85 -8.77 1.91
CA LYS A 50 -9.32 -10.02 2.53
C LYS A 50 -8.12 -10.94 2.72
N GLU A 51 -7.73 -11.12 3.98
CA GLU A 51 -6.71 -12.06 4.48
C GLU A 51 -5.30 -11.93 3.87
N ALA A 52 -4.30 -11.76 4.72
CA ALA A 52 -2.87 -11.79 4.37
C ALA A 52 -2.34 -13.21 4.07
N VAL A 53 -3.20 -14.20 3.77
CA VAL A 53 -2.82 -15.62 3.65
C VAL A 53 -3.50 -16.27 2.44
N GLN A 54 -2.71 -16.91 1.58
CA GLN A 54 -3.22 -17.64 0.41
C GLN A 54 -4.22 -18.75 0.81
N PRO A 55 -5.34 -18.92 0.08
CA PRO A 55 -5.94 -20.23 -0.08
C PRO A 55 -4.95 -21.11 -0.87
N ARG A 56 -4.46 -22.21 -0.27
CA ARG A 56 -3.74 -23.24 -1.02
C ARG A 56 -4.69 -23.84 -2.06
N ASP A 57 -4.53 -23.47 -3.31
CA ASP A 57 -5.14 -24.21 -4.41
C ASP A 57 -4.42 -25.56 -4.57
N LEU A 58 -5.18 -26.64 -4.38
CA LEU A 58 -4.73 -28.00 -4.59
C LEU A 58 -4.56 -28.22 -6.11
N GLY A 59 -3.35 -28.02 -6.65
CA GLY A 59 -3.13 -28.18 -8.10
C GLY A 59 -1.69 -28.09 -8.59
N SER A 60 -1.01 -29.24 -8.57
CA SER A 60 0.10 -29.65 -9.45
C SER A 60 1.42 -28.84 -9.49
N ALA A 61 2.39 -29.34 -8.72
CA ALA A 61 3.80 -29.54 -9.03
C ALA A 61 4.53 -28.56 -9.98
N SER A 62 5.29 -27.62 -9.41
CA SER A 62 6.71 -27.43 -9.75
C SER A 62 7.43 -26.69 -8.61
N ASN A 63 8.56 -27.24 -8.17
CA ASN A 63 9.43 -26.69 -7.13
C ASN A 63 10.20 -25.47 -7.65
N CYS A 64 10.14 -24.34 -6.92
CA CYS A 64 11.32 -23.67 -6.34
C CYS A 64 10.88 -22.46 -5.51
N CYS A 65 11.15 -22.54 -4.19
CA CYS A 65 11.42 -21.43 -3.28
C CYS A 65 10.53 -20.17 -3.39
N ASP A 66 9.27 -20.27 -2.98
CA ASP A 66 8.48 -19.09 -2.61
C ASP A 66 8.53 -18.94 -1.08
N GLU A 67 9.53 -18.20 -0.59
CA GLU A 67 9.47 -17.63 0.76
C GLU A 67 8.45 -16.50 0.75
N ASP A 68 7.32 -16.75 1.42
CA ASP A 68 6.39 -15.81 2.06
C ASP A 68 6.29 -14.40 1.44
N VAL A 69 5.79 -14.28 0.21
CA VAL A 69 5.31 -12.98 -0.28
C VAL A 69 3.89 -12.79 0.22
N VAL A 70 3.74 -11.93 1.23
CA VAL A 70 2.42 -11.49 1.70
C VAL A 70 1.88 -10.47 0.69
N TYR A 71 0.96 -10.91 -0.16
CA TYR A 71 0.32 -10.06 -1.17
C TYR A 71 -0.81 -9.24 -0.55
N LEU A 72 -0.50 -8.00 -0.17
CA LEU A 72 -1.43 -7.10 0.51
C LEU A 72 -2.17 -6.12 -0.40
N LYS A 73 -1.95 -6.25 -1.71
CA LYS A 73 -2.28 -5.17 -2.64
C LYS A 73 -3.73 -5.17 -3.06
N ASN A 74 -4.34 -4.02 -2.89
CA ASN A 74 -5.59 -3.64 -3.50
C ASN A 74 -5.40 -2.26 -4.14
N TYR A 75 -5.82 -2.08 -5.39
CA TYR A 75 -5.69 -0.82 -6.12
C TYR A 75 -7.03 -0.11 -6.30
N LEU A 76 -8.10 -0.61 -5.69
CA LEU A 76 -9.42 0.00 -5.80
C LEU A 76 -9.49 1.33 -5.05
N ASP A 77 -8.59 1.56 -4.10
CA ASP A 77 -8.37 2.85 -3.47
C ASP A 77 -7.25 3.67 -4.15
N ALA A 78 -6.60 3.20 -5.21
CA ALA A 78 -5.54 3.95 -5.88
C ALA A 78 -6.08 5.25 -6.49
N GLN A 79 -5.52 6.37 -6.06
CA GLN A 79 -5.99 7.71 -6.44
C GLN A 79 -5.16 8.34 -7.55
N TYR A 80 -3.89 7.97 -7.69
CA TYR A 80 -2.94 8.67 -8.55
C TYR A 80 -2.47 7.76 -9.68
N PHE A 81 -2.53 8.27 -10.89
CA PHE A 81 -2.06 7.57 -12.09
C PHE A 81 -1.42 8.56 -13.06
N GLY A 82 -0.49 8.09 -13.87
CA GLY A 82 0.13 8.85 -14.94
C GLY A 82 0.04 8.12 -16.27
N GLU A 83 0.47 8.78 -17.34
CA GLU A 83 0.44 8.22 -18.68
C GLU A 83 1.81 7.66 -19.08
N ILE A 84 1.81 6.47 -19.66
CA ILE A 84 2.96 5.87 -20.33
C ILE A 84 2.54 5.48 -21.76
N SER A 85 3.53 5.21 -22.62
CA SER A 85 3.25 4.58 -23.91
C SER A 85 4.10 3.33 -24.13
N ILE A 86 3.55 2.36 -24.86
CA ILE A 86 4.22 1.10 -25.20
C ILE A 86 4.18 0.88 -26.71
N GLY A 87 5.34 0.62 -27.30
CA GLY A 87 5.51 0.28 -28.70
C GLY A 87 5.71 1.45 -29.66
N SER A 88 5.93 1.11 -30.93
CA SER A 88 6.17 2.06 -32.02
C SER A 88 5.31 1.73 -33.24
N PRO A 89 4.27 2.53 -33.59
CA PRO A 89 3.91 3.80 -32.98
C PRO A 89 3.43 3.67 -31.52
N PRO A 90 3.58 4.74 -30.70
CA PRO A 90 3.17 4.75 -29.30
C PRO A 90 1.71 4.37 -29.07
N GLN A 91 1.47 3.44 -28.14
CA GLN A 91 0.13 3.11 -27.62
C GLN A 91 0.05 3.56 -26.16
N TYR A 92 -0.87 4.47 -25.84
CA TYR A 92 -0.94 5.13 -24.53
C TYR A 92 -1.76 4.34 -23.51
N PHE A 93 -1.30 4.35 -22.25
CA PHE A 93 -1.94 3.69 -21.12
C PHE A 93 -1.85 4.58 -19.88
N ASN A 94 -2.94 4.67 -19.13
CA ASN A 94 -2.92 5.22 -17.79
C ASN A 94 -2.47 4.13 -16.82
N VAL A 95 -1.45 4.40 -16.00
CA VAL A 95 -0.91 3.42 -15.05
C VAL A 95 -0.72 4.01 -13.67
N VAL A 96 -0.91 3.17 -12.65
CA VAL A 96 -0.47 3.48 -11.29
C VAL A 96 1.03 3.23 -11.20
N PHE A 97 1.77 4.21 -10.69
CA PHE A 97 3.17 4.07 -10.35
C PHE A 97 3.26 3.52 -8.94
N ASP A 98 3.62 2.26 -8.82
CA ASP A 98 3.41 1.47 -7.61
C ASP A 98 4.75 1.05 -7.00
N THR A 99 5.14 1.65 -5.87
CA THR A 99 6.34 1.25 -5.12
C THR A 99 6.17 -0.08 -4.40
N GLY A 100 4.95 -0.56 -4.20
CA GLY A 100 4.69 -1.88 -3.66
C GLY A 100 5.02 -3.01 -4.64
N SER A 101 4.90 -2.84 -5.97
CA SER A 101 5.15 -3.88 -7.01
C SER A 101 6.35 -3.59 -7.90
N SER A 102 6.76 -4.60 -8.67
CA SER A 102 7.95 -4.53 -9.54
C SER A 102 7.69 -4.85 -11.01
N ASN A 103 6.49 -5.32 -11.35
CA ASN A 103 6.12 -5.68 -12.72
C ASN A 103 5.40 -4.51 -13.41
N LEU A 104 5.70 -4.29 -14.69
CA LEU A 104 4.82 -3.53 -15.59
C LEU A 104 3.83 -4.51 -16.23
N TRP A 105 2.54 -4.17 -16.22
CA TRP A 105 1.52 -4.92 -16.95
C TRP A 105 0.42 -4.02 -17.51
N VAL A 106 -0.11 -4.42 -18.66
CA VAL A 106 -1.23 -3.75 -19.33
C VAL A 106 -2.18 -4.78 -19.97
N PRO A 107 -3.44 -4.43 -20.24
CA PRO A 107 -4.41 -5.33 -20.87
C PRO A 107 -3.97 -5.67 -22.30
N SER A 108 -4.05 -6.94 -22.67
CA SER A 108 -3.73 -7.40 -24.03
C SER A 108 -4.93 -7.27 -24.95
N SER A 109 -4.67 -7.01 -26.24
CA SER A 109 -5.65 -7.23 -27.31
C SER A 109 -6.11 -8.69 -27.44
N LYS A 110 -5.38 -9.64 -26.85
CA LYS A 110 -5.76 -11.06 -26.73
C LYS A 110 -6.72 -11.32 -25.56
N CYS A 111 -7.08 -10.31 -24.77
CA CYS A 111 -8.09 -10.39 -23.72
C CYS A 111 -9.50 -10.31 -24.33
N ILE A 112 -10.09 -11.47 -24.63
CA ILE A 112 -11.37 -11.56 -25.37
C ILE A 112 -12.54 -11.89 -24.43
N PHE A 113 -12.28 -12.61 -23.33
CA PHE A 113 -13.31 -13.17 -22.46
C PHE A 113 -13.53 -12.39 -21.15
N SER A 114 -12.70 -11.38 -20.85
CA SER A 114 -12.86 -10.54 -19.65
C SER A 114 -13.60 -9.25 -19.98
N ILE A 115 -14.67 -8.97 -19.22
CA ILE A 115 -15.49 -7.75 -19.37
C ILE A 115 -14.63 -6.49 -19.13
N ALA A 116 -13.68 -6.53 -18.20
CA ALA A 116 -12.82 -5.40 -17.87
C ALA A 116 -11.98 -4.90 -19.04
N CYS A 117 -11.47 -5.82 -19.85
CA CYS A 117 -10.67 -5.51 -21.03
C CYS A 117 -11.47 -4.81 -22.16
N TYR A 118 -12.80 -4.69 -22.03
CA TYR A 118 -13.60 -3.90 -22.96
C TYR A 118 -13.65 -2.41 -22.58
N PHE A 119 -13.39 -2.08 -21.32
CA PHE A 119 -13.42 -0.71 -20.81
C PHE A 119 -12.04 -0.03 -20.74
N HIS A 120 -10.97 -0.81 -20.89
CA HIS A 120 -9.59 -0.33 -20.82
C HIS A 120 -8.89 -0.34 -22.19
N SER A 121 -7.86 0.50 -22.30
CA SER A 121 -6.92 0.49 -23.41
C SER A 121 -6.22 -0.86 -23.49
N LYS A 122 -5.96 -1.34 -24.72
CA LYS A 122 -5.36 -2.65 -24.97
C LYS A 122 -4.12 -2.57 -25.81
N TYR A 123 -3.07 -3.24 -25.37
CA TYR A 123 -1.83 -3.39 -26.11
C TYR A 123 -2.01 -4.32 -27.32
N ARG A 124 -1.58 -3.85 -28.48
CA ARG A 124 -1.64 -4.53 -29.76
C ARG A 124 -0.21 -4.74 -30.29
N SER A 125 0.35 -5.91 -30.04
CA SER A 125 1.68 -6.29 -30.55
C SER A 125 1.79 -6.21 -32.08
N LYS A 126 0.72 -6.57 -32.81
CA LYS A 126 0.72 -6.59 -34.29
C LYS A 126 0.95 -5.24 -34.97
N ILE A 127 0.72 -4.13 -34.26
CA ILE A 127 0.91 -2.78 -34.83
C ILE A 127 2.21 -2.13 -34.37
N SER A 128 2.92 -2.73 -33.39
CA SER A 128 4.19 -2.21 -32.90
C SER A 128 5.35 -2.81 -33.69
N ASN A 129 6.16 -1.95 -34.28
CA ASN A 129 7.36 -2.33 -35.03
C ASN A 129 8.56 -2.68 -34.12
N THR A 130 8.48 -2.33 -32.84
CA THR A 130 9.54 -2.58 -31.83
C THR A 130 9.22 -3.75 -30.91
N TYR A 131 8.08 -4.41 -31.14
CA TYR A 131 7.65 -5.59 -30.39
C TYR A 131 8.57 -6.79 -30.64
N ALA A 132 8.94 -7.47 -29.55
CA ALA A 132 9.56 -8.78 -29.56
C ALA A 132 8.75 -9.76 -28.70
N GLU A 133 8.49 -10.95 -29.26
CA GLU A 133 7.72 -11.99 -28.59
C GLU A 133 8.58 -12.73 -27.55
N ILE A 134 8.05 -12.87 -26.32
CA ILE A 134 8.60 -13.75 -25.28
C ILE A 134 7.65 -14.93 -25.04
N GLY A 135 6.36 -14.66 -24.79
CA GLY A 135 5.30 -15.68 -24.74
C GLY A 135 5.27 -16.56 -23.49
N ILE A 136 6.14 -16.32 -22.50
CA ILE A 136 6.15 -17.07 -21.23
C ILE A 136 4.93 -16.67 -20.38
N PRO A 137 4.09 -17.62 -19.95
CA PRO A 137 2.90 -17.31 -19.15
C PRO A 137 3.27 -16.78 -17.77
N CYS A 138 2.45 -15.87 -17.23
CA CYS A 138 2.62 -15.30 -15.90
C CYS A 138 1.29 -15.24 -15.12
N LYS A 139 1.40 -15.42 -13.81
CA LYS A 139 0.32 -15.21 -12.83
C LYS A 139 0.81 -14.19 -11.81
N ILE A 140 0.14 -13.04 -11.73
CA ILE A 140 0.48 -12.00 -10.76
C ILE A 140 -0.65 -11.96 -9.72
N PRO A 141 -0.38 -12.36 -8.45
CA PRO A 141 -1.39 -12.36 -7.40
C PRO A 141 -1.62 -10.97 -6.81
N TYR A 142 -2.87 -10.71 -6.42
CA TYR A 142 -3.37 -9.51 -5.74
C TYR A 142 -4.30 -9.92 -4.60
N GLY A 143 -4.60 -9.00 -3.68
CA GLY A 143 -5.32 -9.29 -2.44
C GLY A 143 -6.68 -9.99 -2.66
N GLN A 144 -7.39 -9.70 -3.75
CA GLN A 144 -8.69 -10.34 -4.05
C GLN A 144 -8.67 -11.26 -5.28
N GLY A 145 -7.50 -11.67 -5.79
CA GLY A 145 -7.43 -12.55 -6.96
C GLY A 145 -6.05 -12.63 -7.60
N SER A 146 -6.00 -13.04 -8.86
CA SER A 146 -4.75 -12.98 -9.64
C SER A 146 -5.06 -12.59 -11.07
N ILE A 147 -4.19 -11.78 -11.66
CA ILE A 147 -4.23 -11.52 -13.10
C ILE A 147 -3.35 -12.56 -13.81
N TYR A 148 -3.80 -12.96 -14.99
CA TYR A 148 -3.16 -13.98 -15.81
C TYR A 148 -2.83 -13.40 -17.17
N GLY A 149 -1.65 -13.73 -17.67
CA GLY A 149 -1.13 -13.19 -18.91
C GLY A 149 0.10 -13.94 -19.39
N PHE A 150 0.90 -13.26 -20.20
CA PHE A 150 2.21 -13.71 -20.64
C PHE A 150 3.15 -12.52 -20.80
N PHE A 151 4.45 -12.75 -20.74
CA PHE A 151 5.45 -11.71 -20.94
C PHE A 151 5.65 -11.39 -22.43
N SER A 152 5.87 -10.11 -22.70
CA SER A 152 6.20 -9.51 -23.99
C SER A 152 7.29 -8.48 -23.80
N GLN A 153 8.01 -8.14 -24.87
CA GLN A 153 9.03 -7.09 -24.86
C GLN A 153 8.69 -6.02 -25.88
N ASP A 154 8.82 -4.75 -25.48
CA ASP A 154 8.69 -3.61 -26.37
C ASP A 154 9.37 -2.37 -25.77
N ASN A 155 9.43 -1.27 -26.51
CA ASN A 155 9.87 0.00 -25.98
C ASN A 155 8.76 0.65 -25.14
N VAL A 156 9.12 1.16 -23.97
CA VAL A 156 8.20 1.87 -23.06
C VAL A 156 8.66 3.31 -22.92
N GLN A 157 7.78 4.24 -23.23
CA GLN A 157 8.01 5.66 -22.99
C GLN A 157 7.34 6.07 -21.68
N VAL A 158 8.12 6.67 -20.79
CA VAL A 158 7.65 7.32 -19.57
C VAL A 158 8.14 8.77 -19.65
N GLY A 159 7.24 9.74 -19.58
CA GLY A 159 7.58 11.15 -19.86
C GLY A 159 8.34 11.30 -21.18
N ASP A 160 9.51 11.93 -21.13
CA ASP A 160 10.37 12.15 -22.30
C ASP A 160 11.37 11.01 -22.56
N ILE A 161 11.39 9.97 -21.72
CA ILE A 161 12.39 8.89 -21.77
C ILE A 161 11.78 7.65 -22.42
N THR A 162 12.46 7.14 -23.45
CA THR A 162 12.15 5.83 -24.05
C THR A 162 13.09 4.76 -23.51
N VAL A 163 12.54 3.89 -22.66
CA VAL A 163 13.19 2.68 -22.17
C VAL A 163 13.04 1.59 -23.22
N LYS A 164 14.16 1.13 -23.77
CA LYS A 164 14.16 0.08 -24.80
C LYS A 164 14.08 -1.30 -24.20
N ASP A 165 13.59 -2.26 -24.97
CA ASP A 165 13.62 -3.69 -24.63
C ASP A 165 13.02 -4.01 -23.24
N GLN A 166 11.98 -3.26 -22.85
CA GLN A 166 11.32 -3.46 -21.58
C GLN A 166 10.42 -4.70 -21.65
N VAL A 167 10.66 -5.64 -20.74
CA VAL A 167 9.77 -6.79 -20.56
C VAL A 167 8.58 -6.39 -19.70
N PHE A 168 7.37 -6.68 -20.15
CA PHE A 168 6.12 -6.40 -19.43
C PHE A 168 5.11 -7.54 -19.63
N ALA A 169 4.10 -7.61 -18.77
CA ALA A 169 3.05 -8.63 -18.88
C ALA A 169 1.84 -8.11 -19.69
N GLU A 170 1.46 -8.87 -20.72
CA GLU A 170 0.22 -8.73 -21.46
C GLU A 170 -0.89 -9.53 -20.76
N ILE A 171 -1.86 -8.85 -20.17
CA ILE A 171 -2.92 -9.50 -19.38
C ILE A 171 -4.04 -9.98 -20.28
N THR A 172 -4.36 -11.27 -20.19
CA THR A 172 -5.41 -11.93 -21.01
C THR A 172 -6.64 -12.29 -20.20
N ARG A 173 -6.50 -12.40 -18.87
CA ARG A 173 -7.60 -12.66 -17.96
C ARG A 173 -7.36 -11.95 -16.64
N GLU A 174 -8.34 -11.17 -16.24
CA GLU A 174 -8.36 -10.53 -14.93
C GLU A 174 -9.06 -11.44 -13.91
N GLY A 175 -8.55 -11.46 -12.68
CA GLY A 175 -9.05 -12.34 -11.62
C GLY A 175 -10.22 -11.77 -10.81
N SER A 176 -10.56 -10.50 -10.98
CA SER A 176 -11.59 -9.83 -10.20
C SER A 176 -12.38 -8.85 -11.04
N LEU A 177 -13.71 -8.86 -10.88
CA LEU A 177 -14.63 -7.87 -11.46
C LEU A 177 -14.32 -6.44 -10.96
N ALA A 178 -13.63 -6.30 -9.84
CA ALA A 178 -13.30 -4.98 -9.28
C ALA A 178 -12.35 -4.19 -10.21
N LEU A 179 -11.56 -4.87 -11.03
CA LEU A 179 -10.69 -4.24 -12.01
C LEU A 179 -11.47 -3.56 -13.17
N ILE A 180 -12.76 -3.89 -13.37
CA ILE A 180 -13.61 -3.31 -14.43
C ILE A 180 -13.84 -1.81 -14.23
N THR A 181 -13.89 -1.34 -12.98
CA THR A 181 -14.28 0.03 -12.61
C THR A 181 -13.09 0.96 -12.36
N LEU A 182 -11.87 0.48 -12.63
CA LEU A 182 -10.66 1.25 -12.44
C LEU A 182 -10.53 2.35 -13.51
N PRO A 183 -9.96 3.51 -13.17
CA PRO A 183 -9.78 4.61 -14.13
C PRO A 183 -8.46 4.48 -14.90
N PHE A 184 -7.65 3.47 -14.60
CA PHE A 184 -6.33 3.25 -15.14
C PHE A 184 -6.27 1.86 -15.78
N ASP A 185 -5.45 1.73 -16.82
CA ASP A 185 -5.35 0.54 -17.64
C ASP A 185 -4.43 -0.52 -17.01
N GLY A 186 -3.37 -0.09 -16.30
CA GLY A 186 -2.36 -1.01 -15.78
C GLY A 186 -1.54 -0.46 -14.63
N ILE A 187 -0.42 -1.12 -14.34
CA ILE A 187 0.48 -0.75 -13.25
C ILE A 187 1.91 -0.79 -13.74
N LEU A 188 2.68 0.22 -13.33
CA LEU A 188 4.12 0.28 -13.48
C LEU A 188 4.76 0.17 -12.10
N GLY A 189 5.33 -1.01 -11.82
CA GLY A 189 6.04 -1.28 -10.58
C GLY A 189 7.37 -0.52 -10.47
N LEU A 190 7.58 0.13 -9.31
CA LEU A 190 8.79 0.86 -8.90
C LEU A 190 9.56 0.17 -7.75
N GLY A 191 9.19 -1.06 -7.44
CA GLY A 191 9.85 -1.93 -6.48
C GLY A 191 11.12 -2.59 -7.01
N PHE A 192 11.60 -3.60 -6.28
CA PHE A 192 12.87 -4.26 -6.56
C PHE A 192 12.71 -5.45 -7.51
N GLN A 193 13.75 -5.80 -8.28
CA GLN A 193 13.69 -6.95 -9.19
C GLN A 193 13.45 -8.27 -8.46
N ASP A 194 13.91 -8.42 -7.22
CA ASP A 194 13.75 -9.64 -6.43
C ASP A 194 12.27 -10.00 -6.20
N THR A 195 11.39 -9.01 -6.13
CA THR A 195 9.95 -9.17 -5.94
C THR A 195 9.18 -9.18 -7.27
N SER A 196 9.88 -9.16 -8.41
CA SER A 196 9.29 -9.22 -9.73
C SER A 196 8.92 -10.65 -10.11
N ILE A 197 7.67 -10.86 -10.51
CA ILE A 197 7.22 -12.15 -11.07
C ILE A 197 8.01 -12.43 -12.34
N GLY A 198 8.53 -13.66 -12.47
CA GLY A 198 9.39 -14.04 -13.58
C GLY A 198 10.79 -13.42 -13.54
N LYS A 199 11.17 -12.74 -12.43
CA LYS A 199 12.44 -12.03 -12.25
C LYS A 199 12.74 -11.02 -13.36
N VAL A 200 11.69 -10.47 -13.97
CA VAL A 200 11.83 -9.48 -15.06
C VAL A 200 12.33 -8.15 -14.50
N THR A 201 13.23 -7.50 -15.25
CA THR A 201 13.83 -6.22 -14.85
C THR A 201 12.76 -5.11 -14.81
N PRO A 202 12.55 -4.42 -13.68
CA PRO A 202 11.60 -3.31 -13.58
C PRO A 202 11.98 -2.12 -14.48
N VAL A 203 11.00 -1.29 -14.84
CA VAL A 203 11.20 -0.15 -15.75
C VAL A 203 12.30 0.80 -15.27
N TRP A 204 12.25 1.15 -13.99
CA TRP A 204 13.23 2.04 -13.35
C TRP A 204 14.66 1.48 -13.38
N TYR A 205 14.83 0.16 -13.32
CA TYR A 205 16.15 -0.48 -13.43
C TYR A 205 16.72 -0.28 -14.84
N ASN A 206 15.90 -0.55 -15.87
CA ASN A 206 16.28 -0.31 -17.25
C ASN A 206 16.55 1.17 -17.55
N MET A 207 15.83 2.11 -16.91
CA MET A 207 16.15 3.53 -17.01
C MET A 207 17.57 3.85 -16.52
N ILE A 208 17.99 3.26 -15.39
CA ILE A 208 19.35 3.41 -14.85
C ILE A 208 20.37 2.74 -15.77
N GLU A 209 20.15 1.48 -16.14
CA GLU A 209 21.09 0.68 -16.93
C GLU A 209 21.33 1.25 -18.34
N GLN A 210 20.30 1.85 -18.94
CA GLN A 210 20.39 2.50 -20.25
C GLN A 210 20.96 3.92 -20.19
N GLY A 211 21.36 4.40 -19.01
CA GLY A 211 22.01 5.70 -18.82
C GLY A 211 21.06 6.90 -18.90
N HIS A 212 19.75 6.68 -18.78
CA HIS A 212 18.75 7.76 -18.78
C HIS A 212 18.71 8.52 -17.45
N ILE A 213 19.21 7.89 -16.37
CA ILE A 213 19.11 8.42 -15.01
C ILE A 213 20.47 8.32 -14.33
N TYR A 214 21.04 9.48 -13.97
CA TYR A 214 22.35 9.56 -13.34
C TYR A 214 22.28 9.35 -11.81
N HIS A 215 21.42 10.11 -11.14
CA HIS A 215 21.17 9.92 -9.71
C HIS A 215 20.12 8.84 -9.52
N LYS A 216 20.49 7.75 -8.84
CA LYS A 216 19.61 6.58 -8.61
C LYS A 216 18.56 6.87 -7.52
N ILE A 217 17.80 7.95 -7.68
CA ILE A 217 16.74 8.37 -6.77
C ILE A 217 15.50 8.76 -7.57
N PHE A 218 14.33 8.53 -7.01
CA PHE A 218 13.10 9.14 -7.50
C PHE A 218 12.29 9.71 -6.34
N SER A 219 11.50 10.73 -6.60
CA SER A 219 10.65 11.35 -5.58
C SER A 219 9.20 11.47 -6.01
N LEU A 220 8.32 11.41 -5.02
CA LEU A 220 6.88 11.52 -5.17
C LEU A 220 6.36 12.72 -4.38
N TRP A 221 5.56 13.54 -5.07
CA TRP A 221 4.72 14.56 -4.47
C TRP A 221 3.27 14.30 -4.90
N LEU A 222 2.39 14.10 -3.92
CA LEU A 222 0.98 13.82 -4.16
C LEU A 222 0.14 15.00 -3.66
N ASN A 223 -0.52 15.69 -4.57
CA ASN A 223 -1.31 16.87 -4.28
C ASN A 223 -2.65 16.50 -3.65
N GLN A 224 -2.82 16.88 -2.39
CA GLN A 224 -4.03 16.63 -1.62
C GLN A 224 -5.19 17.59 -1.94
N ASN A 225 -4.99 18.61 -2.78
CA ASN A 225 -6.06 19.52 -3.19
C ASN A 225 -6.87 18.94 -4.38
N PRO A 226 -8.14 18.55 -4.19
CA PRO A 226 -8.96 17.93 -5.24
C PRO A 226 -9.38 18.91 -6.35
N THR A 227 -9.19 20.22 -6.16
CA THR A 227 -9.57 21.24 -7.14
C THR A 227 -8.48 21.52 -8.19
N LYS A 228 -7.28 20.95 -8.01
CA LYS A 228 -6.15 21.16 -8.92
C LYS A 228 -6.10 20.07 -9.98
N GLU A 229 -5.83 20.47 -11.22
CA GLU A 229 -5.66 19.53 -12.34
C GLU A 229 -4.42 18.66 -12.17
N LEU A 230 -3.34 19.22 -11.61
CA LEU A 230 -2.14 18.47 -11.27
C LEU A 230 -2.36 17.71 -9.96
N GLY A 231 -2.60 16.41 -10.08
CA GLY A 231 -2.78 15.50 -8.95
C GLY A 231 -1.47 15.18 -8.24
N GLY A 232 -0.33 15.26 -8.90
CA GLY A 232 0.97 15.03 -8.28
C GLY A 232 2.09 15.02 -9.32
N GLU A 233 3.30 14.71 -8.89
CA GLU A 233 4.47 14.62 -9.75
C GLU A 233 5.41 13.52 -9.24
N ILE A 234 5.96 12.74 -10.17
CA ILE A 234 7.10 11.87 -9.93
C ILE A 234 8.32 12.49 -10.60
N VAL A 235 9.40 12.63 -9.85
CA VAL A 235 10.68 13.09 -10.39
C VAL A 235 11.65 11.93 -10.39
N PHE A 236 12.06 11.49 -11.57
CA PHE A 236 13.10 10.49 -11.75
C PHE A 236 14.46 11.18 -11.90
N GLY A 237 15.45 10.74 -11.12
CA GLY A 237 16.80 11.32 -11.14
C GLY A 237 17.02 12.54 -10.25
N GLY A 238 16.05 12.91 -9.41
CA GLY A 238 16.21 14.02 -8.48
C GLY A 238 14.98 14.33 -7.65
N ILE A 239 14.89 15.58 -7.21
CA ILE A 239 13.81 16.13 -6.38
C ILE A 239 13.42 17.52 -6.88
N ASP A 240 12.16 17.91 -6.70
CA ASP A 240 11.71 19.27 -6.97
C ASP A 240 11.52 20.05 -5.66
N TYR A 241 12.36 21.05 -5.44
CA TYR A 241 12.35 21.87 -4.21
C TYR A 241 11.05 22.66 -3.99
N ARG A 242 10.18 22.77 -5.01
CA ARG A 242 8.88 23.43 -4.87
C ARG A 242 7.84 22.55 -4.18
N HIS A 243 8.11 21.25 -4.03
CA HIS A 243 7.14 20.25 -3.56
C HIS A 243 7.30 19.85 -2.10
N PHE A 244 8.26 20.43 -1.37
CA PHE A 244 8.45 20.15 0.05
C PHE A 244 8.97 21.34 0.84
N ARG A 245 8.89 21.25 2.17
CA ARG A 245 9.39 22.23 3.13
C ARG A 245 10.34 21.56 4.12
N GLY A 246 11.40 22.27 4.48
CA GLY A 246 12.44 21.76 5.37
C GLY A 246 13.30 20.66 4.75
N ASP A 247 14.02 19.93 5.59
CA ASP A 247 14.94 18.88 5.16
C ASP A 247 14.30 17.49 5.24
N HIS A 248 14.64 16.61 4.29
CA HIS A 248 14.25 15.20 4.35
C HIS A 248 14.91 14.49 5.52
N THR A 249 14.11 13.68 6.20
CA THR A 249 14.58 12.74 7.22
C THR A 249 14.74 11.38 6.56
N TYR A 250 15.98 10.94 6.41
CA TYR A 250 16.31 9.68 5.77
C TYR A 250 16.41 8.54 6.77
N VAL A 251 15.78 7.42 6.43
CA VAL A 251 15.89 6.14 7.16
C VAL A 251 16.32 5.03 6.20
N PRO A 252 17.23 4.13 6.63
CA PRO A 252 17.65 3.01 5.79
C PRO A 252 16.50 2.01 5.58
N LEU A 253 16.59 1.23 4.51
CA LEU A 253 15.68 0.10 4.34
C LEU A 253 15.96 -0.99 5.37
N SER A 254 14.91 -1.51 6.01
CA SER A 254 15.05 -2.59 7.00
C SER A 254 15.09 -3.98 6.37
N ARG A 255 14.59 -4.12 5.14
CA ARG A 255 14.61 -5.37 4.37
C ARG A 255 14.90 -5.10 2.89
N ASN A 256 15.84 -5.85 2.32
CA ASN A 256 16.09 -5.83 0.89
C ASN A 256 14.90 -6.37 0.10
N GLY A 257 14.60 -5.77 -1.04
CA GLY A 257 13.52 -6.20 -1.94
C GLY A 257 12.22 -5.42 -1.79
N TYR A 258 12.06 -4.63 -0.72
CA TYR A 258 10.90 -3.78 -0.51
C TYR A 258 11.31 -2.38 -0.11
N TRP A 259 10.48 -1.39 -0.41
CA TRP A 259 10.58 -0.05 0.17
C TRP A 259 10.06 -0.09 1.62
N GLN A 260 10.72 -0.90 2.46
CA GLN A 260 10.37 -1.16 3.84
C GLN A 260 11.34 -0.47 4.79
N ILE A 261 10.81 0.19 5.81
CA ILE A 261 11.56 0.92 6.83
C ILE A 261 11.14 0.47 8.23
N ASP A 262 11.99 0.74 9.22
CA ASP A 262 11.59 0.60 10.62
C ASP A 262 10.86 1.85 11.08
N VAL A 263 9.74 1.64 11.76
CA VAL A 263 8.90 2.67 12.36
C VAL A 263 8.84 2.39 13.85
N GLY A 264 9.04 3.43 14.64
CA GLY A 264 8.87 3.38 16.08
C GLY A 264 7.40 3.45 16.48
N ASP A 265 7.16 4.07 17.63
CA ASP A 265 5.84 4.12 18.21
C ASP A 265 4.84 4.95 17.37
N ILE A 266 3.58 4.53 17.42
CA ILE A 266 2.43 5.20 16.82
C ILE A 266 1.64 5.85 17.94
N LEU A 267 1.52 7.18 17.90
CA LEU A 267 0.89 7.95 18.95
C LEU A 267 -0.52 8.39 18.53
N LEU A 268 -1.48 8.19 19.43
CA LEU A 268 -2.81 8.79 19.39
C LEU A 268 -2.79 10.05 20.24
N ALA A 269 -2.91 11.21 19.59
CA ALA A 269 -2.55 12.51 20.16
C ALA A 269 -1.10 12.49 20.67
N ASN A 270 -0.89 12.28 21.97
CA ASN A 270 0.41 12.19 22.62
C ASN A 270 0.62 10.88 23.38
N ASN A 271 -0.32 9.93 23.26
CA ASN A 271 -0.29 8.66 23.98
C ASN A 271 0.13 7.53 23.04
N SER A 272 1.03 6.69 23.52
CA SER A 272 1.46 5.45 22.84
C SER A 272 0.28 4.49 22.61
N THR A 273 0.32 3.79 21.48
CA THR A 273 -0.59 2.66 21.18
C THR A 273 -0.02 1.31 21.61
N GLY A 274 1.19 1.30 22.20
CA GLY A 274 1.84 0.18 22.87
C GLY A 274 2.57 -0.77 21.93
N LEU A 275 1.93 -1.17 20.83
CA LEU A 275 2.41 -2.27 19.99
C LEU A 275 3.79 -1.99 19.35
N CYS A 276 4.00 -0.77 18.86
CA CYS A 276 5.20 -0.39 18.10
C CYS A 276 6.27 0.30 18.96
N GLU A 277 6.19 0.24 20.30
CA GLU A 277 7.23 0.79 21.19
C GLU A 277 8.60 0.12 20.97
N GLY A 278 8.58 -1.19 20.69
CA GLY A 278 9.78 -1.98 20.35
C GLY A 278 10.20 -1.91 18.89
N GLY A 279 9.50 -1.12 18.07
CA GLY A 279 9.67 -1.05 16.63
C GLY A 279 8.68 -1.95 15.87
N CYS A 280 8.19 -1.43 14.76
CA CYS A 280 7.38 -2.11 13.75
C CYS A 280 8.04 -1.91 12.38
N ALA A 281 7.67 -2.75 11.41
CA ALA A 281 8.04 -2.51 10.02
C ALA A 281 6.95 -1.68 9.33
N ALA A 282 7.32 -0.87 8.34
CA ALA A 282 6.36 -0.25 7.42
C ALA A 282 6.83 -0.30 5.97
N VAL A 283 5.95 -0.71 5.06
CA VAL A 283 6.15 -0.59 3.62
C VAL A 283 5.58 0.74 3.14
N VAL A 284 6.36 1.46 2.34
CA VAL A 284 5.97 2.73 1.75
C VAL A 284 5.43 2.48 0.35
N ASP A 285 4.12 2.60 0.18
CA ASP A 285 3.39 2.07 -0.98
C ASP A 285 2.54 3.15 -1.67
N SER A 286 2.98 3.62 -2.83
CA SER A 286 2.21 4.57 -3.67
C SER A 286 1.06 3.92 -4.45
N GLY A 287 1.00 2.59 -4.50
CA GLY A 287 -0.05 1.83 -5.15
C GLY A 287 -1.37 1.79 -4.39
N THR A 288 -1.36 2.11 -3.09
CA THR A 288 -2.55 2.15 -2.23
C THR A 288 -2.72 3.52 -1.59
N SER A 289 -3.95 3.91 -1.26
CA SER A 289 -4.22 5.20 -0.64
C SER A 289 -4.36 5.13 0.88
N LEU A 290 -5.00 4.08 1.39
CA LEU A 290 -5.25 3.90 2.82
C LEU A 290 -3.96 3.56 3.58
N ILE A 291 -3.95 3.83 4.88
CA ILE A 291 -2.92 3.36 5.79
C ILE A 291 -3.37 2.02 6.37
N ALA A 292 -2.61 0.96 6.14
CA ALA A 292 -2.90 -0.35 6.71
C ALA A 292 -2.03 -0.59 7.94
N GLY A 293 -2.59 -1.13 9.02
CA GLY A 293 -1.82 -1.51 10.21
C GLY A 293 -2.49 -2.57 11.09
N PRO A 294 -1.81 -3.02 12.15
CA PRO A 294 -2.31 -4.07 13.04
C PRO A 294 -3.69 -3.76 13.62
N THR A 295 -4.56 -4.77 13.68
CA THR A 295 -5.95 -4.62 14.14
C THR A 295 -6.00 -4.00 15.54
N SER A 296 -5.06 -4.35 16.43
CA SER A 296 -5.00 -3.82 17.79
C SER A 296 -4.78 -2.31 17.86
N VAL A 297 -4.06 -1.72 16.91
CA VAL A 297 -3.81 -0.27 16.86
C VAL A 297 -4.92 0.43 16.08
N VAL A 298 -5.34 -0.13 14.94
CA VAL A 298 -6.45 0.43 14.13
C VAL A 298 -7.76 0.48 14.93
N THR A 299 -8.02 -0.49 15.81
CA THR A 299 -9.17 -0.45 16.73
C THR A 299 -9.11 0.75 17.68
N GLN A 300 -7.93 1.05 18.26
CA GLN A 300 -7.74 2.22 19.12
C GLN A 300 -7.97 3.52 18.33
N ILE A 301 -7.46 3.59 17.10
CA ILE A 301 -7.69 4.72 16.18
C ILE A 301 -9.18 4.89 15.89
N ASN A 302 -9.87 3.82 15.50
CA ASN A 302 -11.30 3.84 15.18
C ASN A 302 -12.16 4.31 16.36
N HIS A 303 -11.84 3.85 17.57
CA HIS A 303 -12.49 4.35 18.79
C HIS A 303 -12.25 5.85 19.00
N ALA A 304 -11.01 6.30 18.88
CA ALA A 304 -10.63 7.69 19.13
C ALA A 304 -11.20 8.69 18.11
N ILE A 305 -11.41 8.27 16.86
CA ILE A 305 -12.01 9.11 15.80
C ILE A 305 -13.54 8.95 15.70
N GLY A 306 -14.13 8.07 16.51
CA GLY A 306 -15.57 7.80 16.48
C GLY A 306 -16.03 7.08 15.21
N ALA A 307 -15.16 6.27 14.59
CA ALA A 307 -15.53 5.45 13.45
C ALA A 307 -16.54 4.37 13.83
N GLU A 308 -17.39 4.01 12.87
CA GLU A 308 -18.20 2.81 12.95
C GLU A 308 -17.30 1.57 12.86
N GLY A 309 -17.57 0.61 13.72
CA GLY A 309 -16.91 -0.70 13.76
C GLY A 309 -17.97 -1.79 13.92
N TYR A 310 -17.54 -3.05 13.97
CA TYR A 310 -18.42 -4.16 14.31
C TYR A 310 -18.25 -4.56 15.77
N VAL A 311 -19.34 -5.02 16.38
CA VAL A 311 -19.34 -5.54 17.75
C VAL A 311 -18.93 -7.01 17.71
N SER A 312 -17.82 -7.37 18.35
CA SER A 312 -17.47 -8.78 18.57
C SER A 312 -17.94 -9.24 19.94
N PHE A 313 -18.86 -10.19 19.95
CA PHE A 313 -19.31 -10.84 21.17
C PHE A 313 -18.22 -11.72 21.77
N GLU A 314 -17.34 -12.32 20.97
CA GLU A 314 -16.19 -13.08 21.43
C GLU A 314 -15.22 -12.21 22.23
N CYS A 315 -14.87 -11.04 21.68
CA CYS A 315 -14.03 -10.04 22.36
C CYS A 315 -14.66 -9.62 23.69
N LYS A 316 -15.94 -9.19 23.67
CA LYS A 316 -16.66 -8.79 24.89
C LYS A 316 -16.76 -9.90 25.93
N ASN A 317 -16.97 -11.14 25.49
CA ASN A 317 -17.06 -12.29 26.39
C ASN A 317 -15.71 -12.56 27.09
N ILE A 318 -14.58 -12.32 26.42
CA ILE A 318 -13.25 -12.41 27.06
C ILE A 318 -13.08 -11.29 28.08
N VAL A 319 -13.44 -10.05 27.75
CA VAL A 319 -13.39 -8.92 28.70
C VAL A 319 -14.24 -9.22 29.94
N HIS A 320 -15.47 -9.71 29.75
CA HIS A 320 -16.39 -10.00 30.85
C HIS A 320 -15.91 -11.16 31.74
N ASN A 321 -15.40 -12.25 31.16
CA ASN A 321 -15.09 -13.46 31.92
C ASN A 321 -13.63 -13.51 32.42
N TYR A 322 -12.71 -12.84 31.74
CA TYR A 322 -11.27 -12.92 32.01
C TYR A 322 -10.63 -11.54 32.27
N GLY A 323 -11.35 -10.43 32.10
CA GLY A 323 -10.79 -9.08 32.25
C GLY A 323 -10.20 -8.82 33.64
N ASP A 324 -10.87 -9.28 34.70
CA ASP A 324 -10.34 -9.20 36.07
C ASP A 324 -9.04 -10.02 36.23
N SER A 325 -9.01 -11.25 35.74
CA SER A 325 -7.80 -12.11 35.82
C SER A 325 -6.62 -11.52 35.05
N ILE A 326 -6.88 -10.97 33.85
CA ILE A 326 -5.87 -10.30 33.03
C ILE A 326 -5.35 -9.06 33.75
N TRP A 327 -6.24 -8.25 34.32
CA TRP A 327 -5.88 -7.07 35.11
C TRP A 327 -4.97 -7.43 36.28
N GLU A 328 -5.37 -8.40 37.12
CA GLU A 328 -4.58 -8.81 38.28
C GLU A 328 -3.21 -9.36 37.87
N SER A 329 -3.15 -10.12 36.77
CA SER A 329 -1.90 -10.63 36.20
C SER A 329 -0.96 -9.49 35.82
N LEU A 330 -1.46 -8.46 35.11
CA LEU A 330 -0.67 -7.30 34.72
C LEU A 330 -0.20 -6.47 35.91
N ILE A 331 -1.06 -6.24 36.91
CA ILE A 331 -0.70 -5.50 38.13
C ILE A 331 0.31 -6.28 38.98
N SER A 332 0.26 -7.62 38.97
CA SER A 332 1.23 -8.46 39.66
C SER A 332 2.62 -8.47 39.00
N GLY A 333 2.76 -7.86 37.82
CA GLY A 333 4.00 -7.80 37.06
C GLY A 333 4.26 -9.05 36.22
N LEU A 334 3.23 -9.85 35.93
CA LEU A 334 3.37 -10.99 35.02
C LEU A 334 3.70 -10.49 33.62
N ASN A 335 4.56 -11.23 32.89
CA ASN A 335 4.90 -10.88 31.52
C ASN A 335 3.64 -10.93 30.63
N PRO A 336 3.27 -9.84 29.94
CA PRO A 336 2.11 -9.80 29.04
C PRO A 336 2.03 -10.96 28.05
N ASP A 337 3.16 -11.42 27.52
CA ASP A 337 3.23 -12.46 26.48
C ASP A 337 2.71 -13.83 26.95
N ILE A 338 2.76 -14.10 28.26
CA ILE A 338 2.35 -15.40 28.82
C ILE A 338 0.95 -15.38 29.41
N ILE A 339 0.35 -14.20 29.63
CA ILE A 339 -0.94 -14.06 30.34
C ILE A 339 -2.02 -14.91 29.67
N CYS A 340 -2.18 -14.79 28.36
CA CYS A 340 -3.21 -15.51 27.62
C CYS A 340 -3.02 -17.04 27.62
N SER A 341 -1.78 -17.49 27.75
CA SER A 341 -1.48 -18.91 27.90
C SER A 341 -1.72 -19.39 29.33
N ASP A 342 -1.37 -18.59 30.33
CA ASP A 342 -1.56 -18.89 31.77
C ASP A 342 -3.04 -19.04 32.12
N ILE A 343 -3.90 -18.16 31.58
CA ILE A 343 -5.36 -18.26 31.75
C ILE A 343 -6.01 -19.32 30.83
N GLY A 344 -5.22 -20.03 30.02
CA GLY A 344 -5.69 -21.14 29.18
C GLY A 344 -6.43 -20.75 27.89
N LEU A 345 -6.33 -19.48 27.44
CA LEU A 345 -6.94 -19.01 26.18
C LEU A 345 -6.05 -19.24 24.96
N CYS A 346 -4.74 -19.39 25.17
CA CYS A 346 -3.75 -19.75 24.15
C CYS A 346 -3.10 -21.11 24.44
N SER A 347 -2.69 -21.83 23.40
CA SER A 347 -1.88 -23.04 23.57
C SER A 347 -0.44 -22.66 23.94
N HIS A 348 0.19 -23.36 24.90
CA HIS A 348 1.61 -23.24 25.19
C HIS A 348 2.43 -23.67 23.97
N ASN A 349 2.75 -22.74 23.08
CA ASN A 349 3.86 -22.92 22.15
C ASN A 349 5.14 -22.66 22.93
N GLY A 350 5.76 -23.74 23.41
CA GLY A 350 7.05 -23.68 24.09
C GLY A 350 8.11 -23.02 23.20
N PHE A 351 8.46 -21.78 23.49
CA PHE A 351 9.79 -21.28 23.19
C PHE A 351 10.74 -21.99 24.14
N TYR A 352 11.36 -23.08 23.68
CA TYR A 352 12.52 -23.64 24.37
C TYR A 352 13.66 -22.63 24.23
N THR A 353 13.93 -21.93 25.32
CA THR A 353 15.26 -21.38 25.59
C THR A 353 16.26 -22.53 25.55
N THR A 354 17.37 -22.29 24.86
CA THR A 354 18.54 -23.15 24.76
C THR A 354 19.02 -23.55 26.16
N ASP A 355 18.95 -24.84 26.49
CA ASP A 355 19.93 -25.61 27.28
C ASP A 355 19.34 -26.97 27.63
N ASP A 356 19.70 -28.00 26.83
CA ASP A 356 20.22 -29.28 27.32
C ASP A 356 20.33 -30.30 26.18
N VAL A 357 21.56 -30.72 25.94
CA VAL A 357 21.92 -31.88 25.12
C VAL A 357 21.64 -33.14 25.95
N ILE A 358 20.77 -34.04 25.46
CA ILE A 358 20.94 -35.50 25.57
C ILE A 358 20.10 -36.16 24.46
N GLU A 359 20.79 -36.92 23.60
CA GLU A 359 20.19 -37.81 22.62
C GLU A 359 19.29 -38.85 23.29
N THR A 360 18.08 -39.04 22.76
CA THR A 360 17.46 -40.36 22.74
C THR A 360 16.75 -40.57 21.40
N VAL A 361 17.21 -41.62 20.72
CA VAL A 361 16.81 -42.05 19.39
C VAL A 361 15.50 -42.85 19.49
N VAL A 362 14.68 -42.77 18.43
CA VAL A 362 13.50 -43.62 18.13
C VAL A 362 12.18 -43.21 18.80
N HIS A 363 11.39 -42.40 18.10
CA HIS A 363 10.18 -42.95 17.47
C HIS A 363 9.65 -42.05 16.34
N ASN A 364 9.50 -42.70 15.20
CA ASN A 364 8.99 -42.19 13.94
C ASN A 364 7.49 -41.90 14.07
N GLN A 365 7.10 -40.64 14.20
CA GLN A 365 5.74 -40.18 13.90
C GLN A 365 5.81 -38.90 13.08
N SER A 366 5.04 -38.89 12.00
CA SER A 366 4.95 -37.85 11.00
C SER A 366 4.58 -36.50 11.62
N TRP A 367 5.57 -35.63 11.80
CA TRP A 367 5.34 -34.23 12.11
C TRP A 367 4.89 -33.49 10.85
N ASN A 368 3.58 -33.54 10.59
CA ASN A 368 2.93 -32.55 9.74
C ASN A 368 3.05 -31.19 10.43
N ARG A 369 4.06 -30.41 10.06
CA ARG A 369 4.23 -29.02 10.47
C ARG A 369 3.20 -28.16 9.73
N SER A 370 1.93 -28.33 10.06
CA SER A 370 0.91 -27.32 9.80
C SER A 370 1.17 -26.18 10.76
N SER A 371 1.54 -25.00 10.23
CA SER A 371 1.50 -23.73 10.96
C SER A 371 0.21 -23.66 11.79
N ALA A 372 0.33 -23.83 13.10
CA ALA A 372 -0.81 -23.89 14.00
C ALA A 372 -1.54 -22.54 13.90
N ARG A 373 -2.75 -22.54 13.33
CA ARG A 373 -3.64 -21.37 13.38
C ARG A 373 -3.94 -21.11 14.85
N GLU A 374 -3.54 -19.96 15.37
CA GLU A 374 -3.99 -19.50 16.68
C GLU A 374 -5.51 -19.40 16.68
N SER A 375 -6.14 -19.82 17.77
CA SER A 375 -7.57 -19.69 17.96
C SER A 375 -7.96 -18.20 17.94
N PRO A 376 -9.08 -17.79 17.32
CA PRO A 376 -9.57 -16.41 17.40
C PRO A 376 -9.67 -15.87 18.83
N ILE A 377 -9.93 -16.77 19.79
CA ILE A 377 -9.97 -16.47 21.23
C ILE A 377 -8.59 -16.03 21.75
N CYS A 378 -7.52 -16.69 21.31
CA CYS A 378 -6.15 -16.34 21.67
C CYS A 378 -5.77 -14.96 21.12
N THR A 379 -6.11 -14.70 19.85
CA THR A 379 -5.86 -13.38 19.22
C THR A 379 -6.57 -12.25 19.98
N PHE A 380 -7.86 -12.42 20.31
CA PHE A 380 -8.58 -11.42 21.10
C PHE A 380 -8.00 -11.24 22.50
N CYS A 381 -7.57 -12.33 23.15
CA CYS A 381 -6.90 -12.23 24.44
C CYS A 381 -5.63 -11.38 24.35
N ASN A 382 -4.76 -11.65 23.37
CA ASN A 382 -3.52 -10.89 23.19
C ASN A 382 -3.79 -9.41 22.93
N MET A 383 -4.84 -9.09 22.14
CA MET A 383 -5.28 -7.71 21.93
C MET A 383 -5.78 -7.05 23.23
N ILE A 384 -6.56 -7.76 24.04
CA ILE A 384 -7.09 -7.26 25.32
C ILE A 384 -5.96 -7.01 26.32
N VAL A 385 -4.99 -7.93 26.43
CA VAL A 385 -3.80 -7.74 27.27
C VAL A 385 -3.06 -6.46 26.88
N LEU A 386 -2.81 -6.27 25.58
CA LEU A 386 -2.18 -5.06 25.06
C LEU A 386 -2.99 -3.80 25.40
N TRP A 387 -4.31 -3.80 25.19
CA TRP A 387 -5.15 -2.64 25.47
C TRP A 387 -5.22 -2.29 26.96
N ILE A 388 -5.29 -3.29 27.84
CA ILE A 388 -5.22 -3.07 29.29
C ILE A 388 -3.85 -2.48 29.65
N GLN A 389 -2.75 -3.02 29.11
CA GLN A 389 -1.41 -2.51 29.35
C GLN A 389 -1.23 -1.05 28.89
N VAL A 390 -1.76 -0.70 27.72
CA VAL A 390 -1.75 0.68 27.21
C VAL A 390 -2.56 1.58 28.14
N GLN A 391 -3.75 1.16 28.53
CA GLN A 391 -4.65 2.01 29.33
C GLN A 391 -4.24 2.14 30.79
N LEU A 392 -3.50 1.17 31.32
CA LEU A 392 -2.85 1.25 32.63
C LEU A 392 -1.85 2.41 32.73
N LYS A 393 -1.23 2.82 31.62
CA LYS A 393 -0.36 4.01 31.58
C LYS A 393 -1.14 5.33 31.76
N GLN A 394 -2.46 5.32 31.53
CA GLN A 394 -3.31 6.51 31.61
C GLN A 394 -4.19 6.55 32.87
N SER A 395 -4.65 5.40 33.36
CA SER A 395 -5.55 5.29 34.50
C SER A 395 -5.28 4.01 35.28
N ASN A 396 -5.18 4.13 36.61
CA ASN A 396 -5.08 3.00 37.53
C ASN A 396 -6.44 2.50 38.06
N VAL A 397 -7.55 3.06 37.58
CA VAL A 397 -8.90 2.66 37.97
C VAL A 397 -9.36 1.49 37.09
N LYS A 398 -9.46 0.29 37.69
CA LYS A 398 -9.81 -0.96 37.00
C LYS A 398 -11.09 -0.85 36.17
N GLU A 399 -12.16 -0.32 36.76
CA GLU A 399 -13.46 -0.21 36.08
C GLU A 399 -13.40 0.70 34.85
N LYS A 400 -12.59 1.76 34.89
CA LYS A 400 -12.38 2.64 33.74
C LYS A 400 -11.60 1.92 32.63
N VAL A 401 -10.60 1.13 32.99
CA VAL A 401 -9.76 0.41 32.04
C VAL A 401 -10.56 -0.70 31.36
N LEU A 402 -11.25 -1.54 32.12
CA LEU A 402 -12.07 -2.61 31.56
C LEU A 402 -13.24 -2.07 30.73
N LYS A 403 -13.84 -0.93 31.13
CA LYS A 403 -14.86 -0.26 30.32
C LYS A 403 -14.30 0.22 28.99
N TYR A 404 -13.13 0.85 28.98
CA TYR A 404 -12.48 1.29 27.74
C TYR A 404 -12.21 0.11 26.80
N VAL A 405 -11.70 -1.00 27.34
CA VAL A 405 -11.43 -2.23 26.58
C VAL A 405 -12.73 -2.85 26.02
N ASP A 406 -13.82 -2.83 26.79
CA ASP A 406 -15.14 -3.27 26.30
C ASP A 406 -15.65 -2.40 25.15
N GLU A 407 -15.44 -1.08 25.22
CA GLU A 407 -15.76 -0.14 24.13
C GLU A 407 -14.91 -0.43 22.87
N LEU A 408 -13.64 -0.84 23.02
CA LEU A 408 -12.81 -1.24 21.88
C LEU A 408 -13.37 -2.48 21.16
N CYS A 409 -13.97 -3.43 21.90
CA CYS A 409 -14.64 -4.59 21.31
C CYS A 409 -15.89 -4.22 20.47
N GLU A 410 -16.40 -2.99 20.59
CA GLU A 410 -17.47 -2.43 19.73
C GLU A 410 -16.93 -1.69 18.49
N LYS A 411 -15.62 -1.41 18.47
CA LYS A 411 -14.95 -0.59 17.46
C LYS A 411 -13.98 -1.39 16.60
N LEU A 412 -14.08 -2.72 16.64
CA LEU A 412 -13.26 -3.57 15.81
C LEU A 412 -13.45 -3.21 14.32
N PRO A 413 -12.36 -3.11 13.56
CA PRO A 413 -12.39 -2.78 12.14
C PRO A 413 -13.35 -3.71 11.38
N ASN A 414 -14.30 -3.12 10.68
CA ASN A 414 -15.32 -3.88 9.96
C ASN A 414 -14.66 -4.73 8.86
N PRO A 415 -14.85 -6.06 8.84
CA PRO A 415 -14.30 -6.93 7.79
C PRO A 415 -14.87 -6.62 6.39
N LEU A 416 -15.98 -5.86 6.32
CA LEU A 416 -16.57 -5.36 5.08
C LEU A 416 -15.97 -4.02 4.61
N GLY A 417 -15.03 -3.44 5.36
CA GLY A 417 -14.25 -2.24 5.00
C GLY A 417 -14.93 -0.90 5.28
N GLN A 418 -16.04 -0.89 6.00
CA GLN A 418 -16.80 0.31 6.29
C GLN A 418 -16.40 0.90 7.64
N SER A 419 -15.61 1.98 7.61
CA SER A 419 -15.27 2.81 8.78
C SER A 419 -15.86 4.20 8.60
N TYR A 420 -17.20 4.26 8.56
CA TYR A 420 -17.93 5.52 8.46
C TYR A 420 -17.68 6.40 9.67
N ILE A 421 -17.57 7.69 9.44
CA ILE A 421 -17.29 8.69 10.46
C ILE A 421 -18.26 9.85 10.28
N ASN A 422 -18.67 10.45 11.40
CA ASN A 422 -19.44 11.69 11.36
C ASN A 422 -18.54 12.85 10.87
N CYS A 423 -18.85 13.38 9.68
CA CYS A 423 -18.09 14.49 9.10
C CYS A 423 -18.02 15.74 10.01
N ASN A 424 -18.98 15.93 10.90
CA ASN A 424 -19.04 17.10 11.78
C ASN A 424 -18.06 17.04 12.96
N THR A 425 -17.48 15.87 13.25
CA THR A 425 -16.58 15.70 14.40
C THR A 425 -15.10 15.77 14.02
N ILE A 426 -14.76 15.96 12.73
CA ILE A 426 -13.38 15.92 12.20
C ILE A 426 -12.45 16.85 12.99
N ALA A 427 -12.86 18.09 13.22
CA ALA A 427 -12.03 19.09 13.91
C ALA A 427 -11.71 18.74 15.37
N ALA A 428 -12.45 17.82 15.99
CA ALA A 428 -12.25 17.39 17.37
C ALA A 428 -11.42 16.10 17.48
N MET A 429 -11.08 15.46 16.36
CA MET A 429 -10.35 14.20 16.37
C MET A 429 -8.87 14.40 16.71
N PRO A 430 -8.21 13.39 17.31
CA PRO A 430 -6.81 13.49 17.67
C PRO A 430 -5.92 13.40 16.43
N HIS A 431 -4.77 14.07 16.48
CA HIS A 431 -3.72 13.79 15.52
C HIS A 431 -3.14 12.38 15.73
N ILE A 432 -2.69 11.77 14.64
CA ILE A 432 -2.03 10.46 14.66
C ILE A 432 -0.57 10.70 14.26
N THR A 433 0.38 10.19 15.03
CA THR A 433 1.80 10.46 14.82
C THR A 433 2.57 9.17 14.63
N PHE A 434 3.32 9.08 13.53
CA PHE A 434 4.27 8.01 13.26
C PHE A 434 5.67 8.46 13.70
N THR A 435 6.40 7.63 14.45
CA THR A 435 7.79 7.92 14.79
C THR A 435 8.71 7.25 13.77
N ILE A 436 9.41 8.02 12.93
CA ILE A 436 10.29 7.51 11.88
C ILE A 436 11.65 8.18 12.02
N GLY A 437 12.73 7.39 12.16
CA GLY A 437 14.09 7.92 12.30
C GLY A 437 14.23 8.90 13.48
N TYR A 438 13.60 8.59 14.61
CA TYR A 438 13.54 9.44 15.82
C TYR A 438 12.86 10.81 15.63
N LYS A 439 12.12 11.01 14.53
CA LYS A 439 11.28 12.20 14.30
C LYS A 439 9.80 11.84 14.25
N SER A 440 8.98 12.82 14.61
CA SER A 440 7.52 12.70 14.64
C SER A 440 6.90 13.17 13.33
N PHE A 441 6.17 12.27 12.67
CA PHE A 441 5.40 12.51 11.45
C PHE A 441 3.91 12.52 11.80
N ARG A 442 3.37 13.71 12.03
CA ARG A 442 2.00 13.95 12.48
C ARG A 442 1.03 14.05 11.29
N LEU A 443 -0.11 13.38 11.38
CA LEU A 443 -1.24 13.52 10.46
C LEU A 443 -2.38 14.26 11.19
N SER A 444 -2.96 15.26 10.54
CA SER A 444 -4.16 15.94 11.01
C SER A 444 -5.43 15.18 10.64
N PRO A 445 -6.54 15.39 11.36
CA PRO A 445 -7.84 14.82 11.00
C PRO A 445 -8.24 15.07 9.55
N GLU A 446 -7.92 16.23 9.00
CA GLU A 446 -8.23 16.57 7.61
C GLU A 446 -7.38 15.78 6.61
N GLN A 447 -6.22 15.26 7.02
CA GLN A 447 -5.32 14.48 6.15
C GLN A 447 -5.70 13.00 6.13
N TYR A 448 -6.08 12.42 7.28
CA TYR A 448 -6.38 10.99 7.36
C TYR A 448 -7.86 10.64 7.24
N ILE A 449 -8.76 11.62 7.13
CA ILE A 449 -10.19 11.41 6.87
C ILE A 449 -10.49 11.64 5.39
N LEU A 450 -11.07 10.64 4.73
CA LEU A 450 -11.49 10.74 3.34
C LEU A 450 -12.93 11.27 3.27
N ARG A 451 -13.15 12.32 2.47
CA ARG A 451 -14.48 12.86 2.16
C ARG A 451 -14.90 12.43 0.77
N VAL A 452 -16.05 11.78 0.67
CA VAL A 452 -16.63 11.31 -0.58
C VAL A 452 -17.97 12.01 -0.79
N GLU A 453 -18.13 12.65 -1.94
CA GLU A 453 -19.39 13.27 -2.34
C GLU A 453 -20.26 12.25 -3.07
N GLU A 454 -21.46 11.99 -2.58
CA GLU A 454 -22.45 11.10 -3.18
C GLU A 454 -23.76 11.88 -3.39
N GLY A 455 -23.99 12.30 -4.64
CA GLY A 455 -25.14 13.13 -4.98
C GLY A 455 -25.11 14.48 -4.25
N CYS A 456 -26.02 14.69 -3.29
CA CYS A 456 -26.10 15.89 -2.47
C CYS A 456 -25.56 15.70 -1.03
N SER A 457 -24.98 14.54 -0.72
CA SER A 457 -24.50 14.19 0.61
C SER A 457 -22.99 13.99 0.62
N THR A 458 -22.33 14.36 1.71
CA THR A 458 -20.91 14.05 1.95
C THR A 458 -20.83 12.93 2.97
N VAL A 459 -20.09 11.87 2.62
CA VAL A 459 -19.79 10.73 3.49
C VAL A 459 -18.31 10.77 3.87
N CYS A 460 -18.01 10.56 5.15
CA CYS A 460 -16.64 10.56 5.65
C CYS A 460 -16.19 9.15 6.06
N TYR A 461 -14.96 8.81 5.70
CA TYR A 461 -14.33 7.53 5.99
C TYR A 461 -13.02 7.71 6.74
N GLY A 462 -12.75 6.77 7.65
CA GLY A 462 -11.42 6.62 8.22
C GLY A 462 -10.42 6.16 7.17
N GLY A 463 -9.24 6.78 7.16
CA GLY A 463 -8.13 6.41 6.28
C GLY A 463 -7.32 5.19 6.71
N PHE A 464 -7.78 4.47 7.74
CA PHE A 464 -7.05 3.34 8.33
C PHE A 464 -7.78 2.03 8.09
N VAL A 465 -7.04 1.01 7.68
CA VAL A 465 -7.54 -0.35 7.49
C VAL A 465 -6.72 -1.34 8.30
N ALA A 466 -7.39 -2.38 8.77
CA ALA A 466 -6.76 -3.40 9.59
C ALA A 466 -6.10 -4.47 8.74
N ILE A 467 -4.89 -4.84 9.14
CA ILE A 467 -4.11 -5.90 8.54
C ILE A 467 -3.21 -6.55 9.60
N ASP A 468 -3.38 -7.85 9.80
CA ASP A 468 -2.53 -8.61 10.70
C ASP A 468 -1.60 -9.50 9.89
N VAL A 469 -0.32 -9.12 9.86
CA VAL A 469 0.75 -9.88 9.24
C VAL A 469 1.46 -10.69 10.33
N PRO A 470 1.51 -12.03 10.24
CA PRO A 470 2.15 -12.85 11.27
C PRO A 470 3.68 -12.69 11.26
N PRO A 471 4.36 -13.04 12.37
CA PRO A 471 5.81 -13.20 12.40
C PRO A 471 6.28 -14.22 11.33
N PRO A 472 7.48 -14.04 10.73
CA PRO A 472 8.51 -13.06 11.08
C PRO A 472 8.35 -11.69 10.39
N GLN A 473 7.28 -11.47 9.63
CA GLN A 473 7.15 -10.29 8.77
C GLN A 473 6.42 -9.12 9.41
N GLY A 474 5.51 -9.41 10.34
CA GLY A 474 4.83 -8.41 11.13
C GLY A 474 5.39 -8.25 12.55
N PRO A 475 4.92 -7.25 13.31
CA PRO A 475 3.85 -6.31 12.94
C PRO A 475 4.25 -5.34 11.81
N LEU A 476 3.40 -5.25 10.79
CA LEU A 476 3.66 -4.52 9.55
C LEU A 476 2.61 -3.42 9.34
N TRP A 477 3.09 -2.25 8.93
CA TRP A 477 2.28 -1.14 8.41
C TRP A 477 2.46 -0.98 6.90
N VAL A 478 1.45 -0.41 6.25
CA VAL A 478 1.54 0.09 4.88
C VAL A 478 1.21 1.57 4.90
N LEU A 479 2.18 2.40 4.55
CA LEU A 479 2.04 3.85 4.45
C LEU A 479 1.64 4.22 3.01
N GLY A 480 0.33 4.34 2.80
CA GLY A 480 -0.27 4.70 1.50
C GLY A 480 -0.28 6.20 1.20
N ASN A 481 -1.04 6.58 0.16
CA ASN A 481 -1.13 7.96 -0.33
C ASN A 481 -1.64 8.98 0.69
N ILE A 482 -2.35 8.57 1.75
CA ILE A 482 -2.68 9.47 2.88
C ILE A 482 -1.40 9.99 3.55
N PHE A 483 -0.43 9.11 3.80
CA PHE A 483 0.85 9.49 4.38
C PHE A 483 1.72 10.22 3.34
N LEU A 484 1.84 9.67 2.12
CA LEU A 484 2.65 10.24 1.04
C LEU A 484 2.13 11.58 0.51
N GLY A 485 0.86 11.88 0.77
CA GLY A 485 0.26 13.18 0.49
C GLY A 485 0.60 14.26 1.51
N ALA A 486 0.79 13.88 2.77
CA ALA A 486 1.26 14.78 3.81
C ALA A 486 2.78 14.98 3.73
N TYR A 487 3.51 13.98 3.24
CA TYR A 487 4.97 13.97 3.23
C TYR A 487 5.53 13.66 1.84
N HIS A 488 6.23 14.62 1.26
CA HIS A 488 7.05 14.39 0.08
C HIS A 488 8.06 13.29 0.37
N THR A 489 8.12 12.30 -0.52
CA THR A 489 8.88 11.08 -0.28
C THR A 489 9.94 10.88 -1.36
N VAL A 490 11.18 10.62 -0.94
CA VAL A 490 12.32 10.31 -1.81
C VAL A 490 12.70 8.85 -1.61
N PHE A 491 12.71 8.10 -2.69
CA PHE A 491 13.15 6.72 -2.76
C PHE A 491 14.59 6.71 -3.30
N ASP A 492 15.55 6.57 -2.39
CA ASP A 492 16.98 6.61 -2.71
C ASP A 492 17.50 5.19 -2.91
N PHE A 493 17.40 4.72 -4.15
CA PHE A 493 17.85 3.38 -4.55
C PHE A 493 19.37 3.26 -4.48
N GLY A 494 20.11 4.35 -4.72
CA GLY A 494 21.57 4.37 -4.66
C GLY A 494 22.12 4.09 -3.26
N ASN A 495 21.46 4.60 -2.22
CA ASN A 495 21.87 4.45 -0.82
C ASN A 495 20.94 3.53 0.00
N LEU A 496 19.95 2.88 -0.64
CA LEU A 496 18.97 2.00 0.00
C LEU A 496 18.32 2.64 1.24
N ARG A 497 17.67 3.78 1.03
CA ARG A 497 16.99 4.55 2.09
C ARG A 497 15.78 5.31 1.54
N ILE A 498 14.89 5.73 2.44
CA ILE A 498 13.73 6.57 2.11
C ILE A 498 13.82 7.87 2.90
N GLY A 499 13.54 9.00 2.24
CA GLY A 499 13.55 10.34 2.84
C GLY A 499 12.17 10.97 2.85
N PHE A 500 11.76 11.54 3.99
CA PHE A 500 10.47 12.21 4.13
C PHE A 500 10.64 13.68 4.54
N ALA A 501 9.92 14.58 3.87
CA ALA A 501 9.79 16.00 4.22
C ALA A 501 8.33 16.43 4.15
N GLU A 502 7.95 17.51 4.82
CA GLU A 502 6.58 18.05 4.76
C GLU A 502 6.26 18.45 3.30
N ALA A 503 5.15 17.98 2.75
CA ALA A 503 4.72 18.35 1.40
C ALA A 503 4.29 19.84 1.35
N ALA A 504 4.61 20.52 0.24
CA ALA A 504 4.44 21.97 0.11
C ALA A 504 3.00 22.46 -0.10
#